data_AF-A0A3G2LGH0-F1
#
_entry.id   AF-A0A3G2LGH0-F1
#
_cell.length_a   1.000
_cell.length_b   1.000
_cell.length_c   1.000
_cell.angle_alpha   90.00
_cell.angle_beta   90.00
_cell.angle_gamma   90.00
#
_symmetry.space_group_name_H-M   'P 1'
#
loop_
_entity.id
_entity.type
_entity.pdbx_description
1 polymer ?
#
loop_
_entity_poly.entity_id
_entity_poly.type
_entity_poly.pdbx_seq_one_letter_code
_entity_poly.pdbx_strand_id
1 'polypeptide(L)'
;MKAALVLIAALAVVVVAAAEEKYTTKYDNVNLDEILNNDRLLNKYVQCLMEDGESNCTADGKELKKAVPDALSNECAKCNDKQKEGTKKVLKHLVNHKPDVWQQLKAKYDPDGTYTKKYEDREKELHQ
;
A
#
# COMPACT_ATOMS: atom_id res chain seq x y z
N MET A 1 -56.23 -41.33 -5.47
CA MET A 1 -55.14 -41.31 -4.48
C MET A 1 -53.90 -41.92 -5.12
N LYS A 2 -52.84 -41.13 -5.35
CA LYS A 2 -51.43 -41.53 -5.48
C LYS A 2 -50.63 -40.24 -5.66
N ALA A 3 -50.02 -39.81 -4.56
CA ALA A 3 -49.35 -38.52 -4.42
C ALA A 3 -48.09 -38.46 -5.29
N ALA A 4 -48.02 -37.42 -6.12
CA ALA A 4 -46.78 -36.98 -6.74
C ALA A 4 -46.09 -36.04 -5.73
N LEU A 5 -44.99 -36.49 -5.12
CA LEU A 5 -44.10 -35.66 -4.31
C LEU A 5 -42.68 -35.85 -4.84
N VAL A 6 -42.37 -35.13 -5.91
CA VAL A 6 -40.99 -34.93 -6.37
C VAL A 6 -40.42 -33.78 -5.54
N LEU A 7 -39.75 -34.13 -4.44
CA LEU A 7 -38.98 -33.21 -3.62
C LEU A 7 -37.73 -32.76 -4.38
N ILE A 8 -37.84 -31.66 -5.12
CA ILE A 8 -36.70 -30.94 -5.68
C ILE A 8 -36.02 -30.21 -4.51
N ALA A 9 -34.92 -30.79 -4.03
CA ALA A 9 -34.03 -30.14 -3.08
C ALA A 9 -33.33 -28.96 -3.78
N ALA A 10 -33.80 -27.75 -3.52
CA ALA A 10 -33.13 -26.52 -3.93
C ALA A 10 -31.88 -26.32 -3.06
N LEU A 11 -30.72 -26.71 -3.57
CA LEU A 11 -29.41 -26.30 -3.06
C LEU A 11 -29.25 -24.80 -3.30
N ALA A 12 -29.60 -23.98 -2.32
CA ALA A 12 -29.24 -22.57 -2.29
C ALA A 12 -27.72 -22.46 -2.10
N VAL A 13 -26.98 -22.30 -3.20
CA VAL A 13 -25.57 -21.91 -3.16
C VAL A 13 -25.52 -20.46 -2.68
N VAL A 14 -25.28 -20.27 -1.38
CA VAL A 14 -24.96 -18.95 -0.83
C VAL A 14 -23.56 -18.61 -1.30
N VAL A 15 -23.46 -17.84 -2.38
CA VAL A 15 -22.20 -17.21 -2.78
C VAL A 15 -21.93 -16.12 -1.74
N VAL A 16 -21.07 -16.43 -0.77
CA VAL A 16 -20.52 -15.41 0.13
C VAL A 16 -19.59 -14.56 -0.72
N ALA A 17 -20.07 -13.40 -1.17
CA ALA A 17 -19.20 -12.37 -1.70
C ALA A 17 -18.29 -11.92 -0.55
N ALA A 18 -17.06 -12.41 -0.53
CA ALA A 18 -16.03 -11.89 0.36
C ALA A 18 -15.85 -10.42 0.02
N ALA A 19 -16.27 -9.52 0.90
CA ALA A 19 -15.96 -8.11 0.74
C ALA A 19 -14.44 -7.98 0.78
N GLU A 20 -13.83 -7.56 -0.32
CA GLU A 20 -12.39 -7.29 -0.36
C GLU A 20 -12.09 -6.14 0.59
N GLU A 21 -11.34 -6.40 1.67
CA GLU A 21 -10.87 -5.34 2.54
C GLU A 21 -9.94 -4.41 1.77
N LYS A 22 -10.30 -3.12 1.67
CA LYS A 22 -9.49 -2.08 1.03
C LYS A 22 -8.92 -1.13 2.08
N TYR A 23 -7.80 -0.48 1.76
CA TYR A 23 -7.29 0.62 2.59
C TYR A 23 -8.25 1.81 2.55
N THR A 24 -8.22 2.62 3.60
CA THR A 24 -9.08 3.81 3.69
C THR A 24 -8.78 4.79 2.56
N THR A 25 -9.84 5.38 1.98
CA THR A 25 -9.73 6.38 0.91
C THR A 25 -9.69 7.81 1.44
N LYS A 26 -9.74 7.98 2.77
CA LYS A 26 -9.79 9.28 3.45
C LYS A 26 -8.66 10.23 3.03
N TYR A 27 -7.50 9.68 2.67
CA TYR A 27 -6.28 10.43 2.37
C TYR A 27 -5.88 10.39 0.89
N ASP A 28 -6.74 9.90 -0.01
CA ASP A 28 -6.43 9.77 -1.44
C ASP A 28 -6.25 11.11 -2.16
N ASN A 29 -6.65 12.23 -1.53
CA ASN A 29 -6.50 13.58 -2.08
C ASN A 29 -5.38 14.38 -1.40
N VAL A 30 -4.49 13.73 -0.64
CA VAL A 30 -3.27 14.37 -0.14
C VAL A 30 -2.42 14.86 -1.33
N ASN A 31 -1.90 16.09 -1.24
CA ASN A 31 -1.12 16.69 -2.30
C ASN A 31 0.32 16.14 -2.31
N LEU A 32 0.54 15.06 -3.07
CA LEU A 32 1.85 14.44 -3.20
C LEU A 32 2.90 15.37 -3.84
N ASP A 33 2.52 16.26 -4.75
CA ASP A 33 3.49 17.20 -5.36
C ASP A 33 4.04 18.19 -4.35
N GLU A 34 3.18 18.70 -3.46
CA GLU A 34 3.62 19.62 -2.42
C GLU A 34 4.56 18.93 -1.44
N ILE A 35 4.27 17.68 -1.05
CA ILE A 35 5.11 16.92 -0.13
C ILE A 35 6.45 16.60 -0.77
N LEU A 36 6.46 16.08 -2.00
CA LEU A 36 7.68 15.63 -2.68
C LEU A 36 8.60 16.78 -3.08
N ASN A 37 8.04 17.97 -3.39
CA ASN A 37 8.83 19.15 -3.73
C ASN A 37 9.22 20.01 -2.51
N ASN A 38 8.88 19.58 -1.30
CA ASN A 38 9.20 20.30 -0.07
C ASN A 38 9.96 19.38 0.90
N ASP A 39 11.28 19.54 0.95
CA ASP A 39 12.16 18.72 1.79
C ASP A 39 11.73 18.70 3.26
N ARG A 40 11.20 19.81 3.79
CA ARG A 40 10.72 19.86 5.18
C ARG A 40 9.49 18.96 5.37
N LEU A 41 8.57 18.93 4.42
CA LEU A 41 7.40 18.05 4.49
C LEU A 41 7.81 16.61 4.27
N LEU A 42 8.56 16.31 3.21
CA LEU A 42 9.05 14.96 2.92
C LEU A 42 9.79 14.36 4.12
N ASN A 43 10.71 15.12 4.73
CA ASN A 43 11.47 14.63 5.88
C ASN A 43 10.58 14.28 7.08
N LYS A 44 9.44 14.96 7.29
CA LYS A 44 8.48 14.57 8.34
C LYS A 44 7.84 13.21 8.04
N TYR A 45 7.48 12.94 6.79
CA TYR A 45 6.95 11.62 6.40
C TYR A 45 8.01 10.54 6.54
N VAL A 46 9.23 10.80 6.09
CA VAL A 46 10.35 9.86 6.24
C VAL A 46 10.61 9.57 7.72
N GLN A 47 10.68 10.60 8.56
CA GLN A 47 10.87 10.44 10.01
C GLN A 47 9.75 9.60 10.63
N CYS A 48 8.50 9.87 10.27
CA CYS A 48 7.35 9.07 10.70
C CYS A 48 7.53 7.58 10.35
N LEU A 49 7.96 7.26 9.13
CA LEU A 49 8.15 5.89 8.66
C LEU A 49 9.36 5.20 9.31
N MET A 50 10.42 5.96 9.64
CA MET A 50 11.66 5.41 10.18
C MET A 50 11.63 5.18 11.69
N GLU A 51 10.92 6.01 12.46
CA GLU A 51 10.81 5.87 13.91
C GLU A 51 9.99 4.63 14.30
N ASP A 52 10.13 4.12 15.51
CA ASP A 52 9.26 3.03 16.00
C ASP A 52 7.90 3.55 16.49
N GLY A 53 7.83 4.82 16.92
CA GLY A 53 6.61 5.47 17.39
C GLY A 53 5.82 6.19 16.30
N GLU A 54 4.67 6.76 16.69
CA GLU A 54 3.79 7.56 15.79
C GLU A 54 3.68 9.04 16.20
N SER A 55 4.46 9.49 17.19
CA SER A 55 4.36 10.83 17.77
C SER A 55 4.65 11.94 16.76
N ASN A 56 5.54 11.68 15.80
CA ASN A 56 5.93 12.64 14.77
C ASN A 56 5.15 12.47 13.46
N CYS A 57 4.16 11.57 13.43
CA CYS A 57 3.35 11.29 12.26
C CYS A 57 2.10 12.17 12.20
N THR A 58 1.83 12.74 11.02
CA THR A 58 0.50 13.24 10.66
C THR A 58 -0.50 12.09 10.56
N ALA A 59 -1.79 12.38 10.55
CA ALA A 59 -2.83 11.34 10.54
C ALA A 59 -2.74 10.44 9.29
N ASP A 60 -2.44 11.02 8.13
CA ASP A 60 -2.19 10.30 6.88
C ASP A 60 -0.85 9.55 6.90
N GLY A 61 0.20 10.11 7.51
CA GLY A 61 1.47 9.41 7.70
C GLY A 61 1.36 8.15 8.56
N LYS A 62 0.50 8.17 9.60
CA LYS A 62 0.20 6.99 10.43
C LYS A 62 -0.48 5.90 9.62
N GLU A 63 -1.44 6.28 8.78
CA GLU A 63 -2.14 5.33 7.92
C GLU A 63 -1.17 4.70 6.92
N LEU A 64 -0.34 5.52 6.26
CA LEU A 64 0.71 5.04 5.37
C LEU A 64 1.64 4.06 6.09
N LYS A 65 2.18 4.44 7.25
CA LYS A 65 3.08 3.61 8.05
C LYS A 65 2.52 2.23 8.37
N LYS A 66 1.22 2.16 8.69
CA LYS A 66 0.51 0.89 8.97
C LYS A 66 0.30 0.07 7.71
N ALA A 67 0.03 0.73 6.58
CA ALA A 67 -0.24 0.06 5.31
C ALA A 67 1.03 -0.49 4.63
N VAL A 68 2.20 0.15 4.78
CA VAL A 68 3.42 -0.23 4.04
C VAL A 68 3.79 -1.73 4.20
N PRO A 69 3.88 -2.31 5.41
CA PRO A 69 4.27 -3.71 5.55
C PRO A 69 3.29 -4.68 4.88
N ASP A 70 1.99 -4.44 5.04
CA ASP A 70 0.95 -5.27 4.43
C ASP A 70 0.99 -5.13 2.89
N ALA A 71 1.11 -3.91 2.37
CA ALA A 71 1.18 -3.63 0.94
C ALA A 71 2.41 -4.27 0.28
N LEU A 72 3.56 -4.29 0.95
CA LEU A 72 4.76 -4.99 0.47
C LEU A 72 4.52 -6.50 0.37
N SER A 73 3.86 -7.08 1.38
CA SER A 73 3.58 -8.52 1.43
C SER A 73 2.59 -8.97 0.34
N ASN A 74 1.55 -8.16 0.08
CA ASN A 74 0.42 -8.52 -0.76
C ASN A 74 0.37 -7.80 -2.12
N GLU A 75 1.44 -7.10 -2.50
CA GLU A 75 1.52 -6.32 -3.75
C GLU A 75 0.45 -5.22 -3.88
N CYS A 76 0.13 -4.55 -2.76
CA CYS A 76 -0.89 -3.51 -2.72
C CYS A 76 -2.28 -4.04 -3.16
N ALA A 77 -2.62 -5.30 -2.85
CA ALA A 77 -3.91 -5.91 -3.24
C ALA A 77 -5.13 -5.15 -2.68
N LYS A 78 -4.94 -4.48 -1.53
CA LYS A 78 -5.95 -3.65 -0.87
C LYS A 78 -5.98 -2.20 -1.37
N CYS A 79 -5.06 -1.82 -2.26
CA CYS A 79 -4.95 -0.47 -2.79
C CYS A 79 -5.95 -0.21 -3.91
N ASN A 80 -6.50 1.00 -3.95
CA ASN A 80 -7.20 1.50 -5.12
C ASN A 80 -6.23 2.09 -6.15
N ASP A 81 -6.76 2.53 -7.30
CA ASP A 81 -5.93 3.01 -8.41
C ASP A 81 -5.20 4.31 -8.06
N LYS A 82 -5.84 5.24 -7.34
CA LYS A 82 -5.18 6.48 -6.87
C LYS A 82 -4.00 6.19 -5.94
N GLN A 83 -4.15 5.22 -5.04
CA GLN A 83 -3.08 4.81 -4.13
C GLN A 83 -1.93 4.16 -4.89
N LYS A 84 -2.21 3.31 -5.88
CA LYS A 84 -1.16 2.69 -6.73
C LYS A 84 -0.41 3.74 -7.55
N GLU A 85 -1.11 4.67 -8.17
CA GLU A 85 -0.52 5.78 -8.92
C GLU A 85 0.31 6.70 -8.00
N GLY A 86 -0.22 7.04 -6.83
CA GLY A 86 0.46 7.81 -5.82
C GLY A 86 1.74 7.13 -5.33
N THR A 87 1.68 5.83 -5.02
CA THR A 87 2.85 5.02 -4.64
C THR A 87 3.88 5.03 -5.77
N LYS A 88 3.48 4.81 -7.03
CA LYS A 88 4.42 4.85 -8.17
C LYS A 88 5.13 6.21 -8.26
N LYS A 89 4.39 7.31 -8.09
CA LYS A 89 4.94 8.67 -8.09
C LYS A 89 5.95 8.90 -6.97
N VAL A 90 5.60 8.52 -5.74
CA VAL A 90 6.46 8.65 -4.57
C VAL A 90 7.73 7.81 -4.74
N LEU A 91 7.58 6.54 -5.13
CA LEU A 91 8.73 5.66 -5.37
C LEU A 91 9.64 6.22 -6.47
N LYS A 92 9.07 6.69 -7.59
CA LYS A 92 9.86 7.32 -8.65
C LYS A 92 10.67 8.51 -8.12
N HIS A 93 10.05 9.36 -7.30
CA HIS A 93 10.76 10.50 -6.73
C HIS A 93 11.89 10.06 -5.80
N LEU A 94 11.62 9.12 -4.89
CA LEU A 94 12.61 8.66 -3.92
C LEU A 94 13.81 7.97 -4.58
N VAL A 95 13.55 7.07 -5.54
CA VAL A 95 14.60 6.33 -6.27
C VAL A 95 15.53 7.28 -7.03
N ASN A 96 15.00 8.31 -7.70
CA ASN A 96 15.79 9.16 -8.59
C ASN A 96 16.36 10.42 -7.90
N HIS A 97 15.65 11.00 -6.93
CA HIS A 97 16.03 12.28 -6.34
C HIS A 97 16.46 12.17 -4.87
N LYS A 98 16.11 11.08 -4.18
CA LYS A 98 16.42 10.88 -2.76
C LYS A 98 16.95 9.45 -2.50
N PRO A 99 17.99 8.98 -3.21
CA PRO A 99 18.46 7.60 -3.13
C PRO A 99 18.86 7.19 -1.70
N ASP A 100 19.44 8.10 -0.92
CA ASP A 100 19.81 7.82 0.48
C ASP A 100 18.59 7.52 1.36
N VAL A 101 17.50 8.28 1.19
CA VAL A 101 16.23 8.05 1.88
C VAL A 101 15.62 6.72 1.43
N TRP A 102 15.70 6.42 0.13
CA TRP A 102 15.21 5.17 -0.41
C TRP A 102 15.92 3.96 0.19
N GLN A 103 17.26 3.99 0.29
CA GLN A 103 18.03 2.91 0.93
C GLN A 103 17.69 2.76 2.42
N GLN A 104 17.48 3.86 3.15
CA GLN A 104 17.07 3.81 4.56
C GLN A 104 15.71 3.12 4.74
N LEU A 105 14.73 3.47 3.89
CA LEU A 105 13.40 2.86 3.92
C LEU A 105 13.47 1.36 3.58
N LYS A 106 14.27 0.97 2.59
CA LYS A 106 14.52 -0.45 2.27
C LYS A 106 15.09 -1.19 3.49
N ALA A 107 16.12 -0.65 4.13
CA ALA A 107 16.70 -1.27 5.30
C ALA A 107 15.70 -1.41 6.47
N LYS A 108 14.76 -0.47 6.62
CA LYS A 108 13.72 -0.51 7.68
C LYS A 108 12.62 -1.54 7.40
N TYR A 109 12.12 -1.60 6.17
CA TYR A 109 10.94 -2.41 5.82
C TYR A 109 11.27 -3.75 5.16
N ASP A 110 12.50 -3.93 4.70
CA ASP A 110 12.98 -5.11 3.98
C ASP A 110 14.41 -5.51 4.40
N PRO A 111 14.66 -5.79 5.71
CA PRO A 111 16.00 -6.05 6.22
C PRO A 111 16.64 -7.33 5.67
N ASP A 112 15.83 -8.27 5.18
CA ASP A 112 16.30 -9.53 4.57
C ASP A 112 16.37 -9.48 3.02
N GLY A 113 15.95 -8.37 2.42
CA GLY A 113 15.99 -8.17 0.97
C GLY A 113 14.90 -8.92 0.19
N THR A 114 13.92 -9.53 0.85
CA THR A 114 12.84 -10.29 0.21
C THR A 114 12.07 -9.45 -0.79
N TYR A 115 11.65 -8.24 -0.39
CA TYR A 115 10.85 -7.36 -1.23
C TYR A 115 11.69 -6.64 -2.29
N THR A 116 12.94 -6.33 -1.98
CA THR A 116 13.92 -5.77 -2.92
C THR A 116 14.08 -6.70 -4.11
N LYS A 117 14.25 -7.99 -3.85
CA LYS A 117 14.31 -8.99 -4.92
C LYS A 117 12.98 -9.13 -5.65
N LYS A 118 11.86 -9.15 -4.92
CA LYS A 118 10.51 -9.28 -5.51
C LYS A 118 10.17 -8.14 -6.47
N TYR A 119 10.60 -6.93 -6.17
CA TYR A 119 10.25 -5.73 -6.93
C TYR A 119 11.40 -5.13 -7.74
N GLU A 120 12.52 -5.84 -7.90
CA GLU A 120 13.74 -5.35 -8.56
C GLU A 120 13.46 -4.79 -9.97
N ASP A 121 12.66 -5.49 -10.77
CA ASP A 121 12.33 -5.04 -12.12
C ASP A 121 11.46 -3.78 -12.11
N ARG A 122 10.51 -3.68 -11.17
CA ARG A 122 9.70 -2.47 -10.99
C ARG A 122 10.58 -1.30 -10.55
N GLU A 123 11.57 -1.52 -9.69
CA GLU A 123 12.53 -0.49 -9.26
C GLU A 123 13.38 -0.01 -10.45
N LYS A 124 13.88 -0.93 -11.29
CA LYS A 124 14.61 -0.61 -12.54
C LYS A 124 13.78 0.24 -13.49
N GLU A 125 12.49 -0.05 -13.64
CA GLU A 125 11.58 0.76 -14.47
C GLU A 125 11.39 2.19 -13.94
N LEU A 126 11.61 2.44 -12.65
CA LEU A 126 11.52 3.77 -12.06
C LEU A 126 12.76 4.62 -12.33
N HIS A 127 13.92 4.00 -12.62
CA HIS A 127 15.14 4.70 -13.04
C HIS A 127 14.97 5.23 -14.48
N GLN A 128 14.27 6.36 -14.60
CA GLN A 128 13.95 7.05 -15.85
C GLN A 128 13.95 8.56 -15.64
#